data_AF-A0A7X3X0P9-F1
#
_entry.id   AF-A0A7X3X0P9-F1
#
_cell.length_a   1.000
_cell.length_b   1.000
_cell.length_c   1.000
_cell.angle_alpha   90.00
_cell.angle_beta   90.00
_cell.angle_gamma   90.00
#
_symmetry.space_group_name_H-M   'P 1'
#
loop_
_entity.id
_entity.type
_entity.pdbx_description
1 polymer ?
#
loop_
_entity_poly.entity_id
_entity_poly.type
_entity_poly.pdbx_seq_one_letter_code
_entity_poly.pdbx_strand_id
1 'polypeptide(L)'
;MARIHFIVKETAKMRYQDQARREGKSLGEWMREAADDKLASARPRRFTVEELREFAAKCDAMHPPGEREPDWEEIKKILVETRYPNLERLDSLYPPFDPQEQ
;
A
#
# COMPACT_ATOMS: atom_id res chain seq x y z
N MET A 1 24.54 21.30 1.99
CA MET A 1 24.50 20.00 2.70
C MET A 1 23.42 20.09 3.77
N ALA A 2 22.41 19.21 3.76
CA ALA A 2 21.34 19.22 4.75
C ALA A 2 21.73 18.37 5.96
N ARG A 3 21.39 18.83 7.17
CA ARG A 3 21.62 18.09 8.41
C ARG A 3 20.29 17.55 8.94
N ILE A 4 20.25 16.26 9.23
CA ILE A 4 19.09 15.59 9.80
C ILE A 4 19.43 15.21 11.25
N HIS A 5 18.56 15.57 12.19
CA HIS A 5 18.67 15.22 13.59
C HIS A 5 17.61 14.17 13.95
N PHE A 6 18.00 13.16 14.70
CA PHE A 6 17.11 12.12 15.19
C PHE A 6 17.08 12.11 16.71
N ILE A 7 15.89 12.00 17.28
CA ILE A 7 15.72 11.70 18.69
C ILE A 7 15.44 10.21 18.80
N VAL A 8 16.32 9.48 19.45
CA VAL A 8 16.22 8.03 19.64
C VAL A 8 16.44 7.67 21.10
N LYS A 9 15.88 6.54 21.53
CA LYS A 9 16.20 5.97 22.84
C LYS A 9 17.69 5.60 22.89
N GLU A 10 18.33 5.75 24.05
CA GLU A 10 19.75 5.41 24.21
C GLU A 10 20.03 3.95 23.85
N THR A 11 19.13 3.03 24.20
CA THR A 11 19.24 1.61 23.83
C THR A 11 19.25 1.38 22.33
N ALA A 12 18.51 2.16 21.54
CA ALA A 12 18.51 2.08 20.09
C ALA A 12 19.83 2.61 19.51
N LYS A 13 20.29 3.75 20.02
CA LYS A 13 21.58 4.35 19.63
C LYS A 13 22.75 3.37 19.84
N MET A 14 22.79 2.70 20.99
CA MET A 14 23.83 1.69 21.26
C MET A 14 23.79 0.54 20.25
N ARG A 15 22.61 0.03 19.91
CA ARG A 15 22.45 -1.04 18.92
C ARG A 15 22.92 -0.60 17.53
N TYR A 16 22.59 0.61 17.11
CA TYR A 16 23.03 1.15 15.81
C TYR A 16 24.54 1.33 15.76
N GLN A 17 25.15 1.83 16.84
CA GLN A 17 26.61 1.98 16.93
C GLN A 17 27.34 0.64 16.91
N ASP A 18 26.84 -0.36 17.63
CA ASP A 18 27.44 -1.70 17.63
C ASP A 18 27.37 -2.33 16.23
N GLN A 19 26.22 -2.23 15.56
CA GLN A 19 26.07 -2.75 14.21
C GLN A 19 26.94 -2.02 13.19
N ALA A 20 26.97 -0.69 13.22
CA ALA A 20 27.85 0.10 12.36
C ALA A 20 29.33 -0.27 12.55
N ARG A 21 29.76 -0.49 13.82
CA ARG A 21 31.13 -0.94 14.13
C ARG A 21 31.42 -2.33 13.57
N ARG A 22 30.49 -3.28 13.70
CA ARG A 22 30.64 -4.63 13.13
C ARG A 22 30.82 -4.62 11.62
N GLU A 23 30.19 -3.66 10.95
CA GLU A 23 30.31 -3.45 9.51
C GLU A 23 31.48 -2.54 9.11
N GLY A 24 32.27 -2.04 10.06
CA GLY A 24 33.41 -1.15 9.80
C GLY A 24 33.02 0.26 9.33
N LYS A 25 31.78 0.68 9.57
CA LYS A 25 31.22 1.96 9.10
C LYS A 25 31.07 2.98 10.23
N SER A 26 31.00 4.26 9.87
CA SER A 26 30.54 5.28 10.82
C SER A 26 29.02 5.15 11.05
N LEU A 27 28.52 5.58 12.21
CA LEU A 27 27.08 5.53 12.49
C LEU A 27 26.24 6.28 11.44
N GLY A 28 26.73 7.45 10.99
CA GLY A 28 26.02 8.27 10.00
C GLY A 28 26.00 7.65 8.61
N GLU A 29 27.08 6.98 8.22
CA GLU A 29 27.17 6.22 6.97
C GLU A 29 26.24 5.00 7.00
N TRP A 30 26.30 4.21 8.08
CA TRP A 30 25.44 3.06 8.27
C TRP A 30 23.95 3.43 8.25
N MET A 31 23.56 4.52 8.94
CA MET A 31 22.17 5.00 8.92
C MET A 31 21.74 5.50 7.54
N ARG A 32 22.64 6.10 6.76
CA ARG A 32 22.33 6.57 5.40
C ARG A 32 22.09 5.40 4.46
N GLU A 33 22.99 4.43 4.45
CA GLU A 33 22.84 3.22 3.63
C GLU A 33 21.56 2.46 3.98
N ALA A 34 21.28 2.28 5.28
CA ALA A 34 20.05 1.63 5.72
C ALA A 34 18.79 2.39 5.25
N ALA A 35 18.82 3.72 5.22
CA ALA A 35 17.73 4.53 4.69
C ALA A 35 17.61 4.39 3.16
N ASP A 36 18.73 4.42 2.44
CA ASP A 36 18.76 4.28 0.98
C ASP A 36 18.26 2.89 0.54
N ASP A 37 18.66 1.83 1.24
CA ASP A 37 18.17 0.46 1.01
C ASP A 37 16.66 0.35 1.28
N LYS A 38 16.18 1.01 2.33
CA LYS A 38 14.75 1.03 2.64
C LYS A 38 13.98 1.78 1.56
N LEU A 39 14.51 2.88 1.03
CA LEU A 39 13.89 3.63 -0.06
C LEU A 39 13.94 2.85 -1.37
N ALA A 40 15.04 2.17 -1.67
CA ALA A 40 15.19 1.33 -2.85
C ALA A 40 14.18 0.17 -2.85
N SER A 41 14.01 -0.51 -1.71
CA SER A 41 13.03 -1.59 -1.54
C SER A 41 11.57 -1.11 -1.48
N ALA A 42 11.34 0.12 -1.02
CA ALA A 42 10.01 0.73 -1.00
C ALA A 42 9.56 1.27 -2.36
N ARG A 43 10.44 1.30 -3.37
CA ARG A 43 10.02 1.72 -4.72
C ARG A 43 8.94 0.76 -5.21
N PRO A 44 7.74 1.26 -5.58
CA PRO A 44 6.72 0.41 -6.16
C PRO A 44 7.29 -0.28 -7.39
N ARG A 45 6.98 -1.57 -7.54
CA ARG A 45 7.35 -2.35 -8.74
C ARG A 45 6.88 -1.56 -9.96
N ARG A 46 7.80 -1.26 -10.87
CA ARG A 46 7.46 -0.74 -12.19
C ARG A 46 7.04 -1.91 -13.04
N PHE A 47 5.83 -1.86 -13.60
CA PHE A 47 5.40 -2.82 -14.60
C PHE A 47 5.96 -2.42 -15.96
N THR A 48 6.38 -3.41 -16.72
CA THR A 48 6.73 -3.26 -18.14
C THR A 48 5.46 -3.04 -18.97
N VAL A 49 5.62 -2.53 -20.19
CA VAL A 49 4.49 -2.34 -21.11
C VAL A 49 3.83 -3.69 -21.43
N GLU A 50 4.63 -4.75 -21.62
CA GLU A 50 4.15 -6.11 -21.84
C GLU A 50 3.35 -6.65 -20.64
N GLU A 51 3.83 -6.49 -19.40
CA GLU A 51 3.07 -6.88 -18.20
C GLU A 51 1.72 -6.14 -18.09
N LEU A 52 1.69 -4.86 -18.44
CA LEU A 52 0.44 -4.09 -18.48
C LEU A 52 -0.51 -4.57 -19.58
N ARG A 53 0.02 -4.95 -20.75
CA ARG A 53 -0.79 -5.53 -21.83
C ARG A 53 -1.37 -6.89 -21.44
N GLU A 54 -0.58 -7.76 -20.81
CA GLU A 54 -1.06 -9.04 -20.31
C GLU A 54 -2.13 -8.87 -19.23
N PHE A 55 -1.95 -7.90 -18.33
CA PHE A 55 -2.94 -7.55 -17.33
C PHE A 55 -4.24 -7.07 -17.97
N ALA A 56 -4.15 -6.13 -18.93
CA ALA A 56 -5.33 -5.63 -19.66
C ALA A 56 -6.07 -6.77 -20.38
N ALA A 57 -5.34 -7.64 -21.09
CA ALA A 57 -5.93 -8.80 -21.77
C ALA A 57 -6.62 -9.76 -20.80
N LYS A 58 -6.10 -9.95 -19.58
CA LYS A 58 -6.78 -10.74 -18.54
C LYS A 58 -8.04 -10.05 -18.04
N CYS A 59 -8.03 -8.73 -17.85
CA CYS A 59 -9.23 -7.98 -17.49
C CYS A 59 -10.31 -8.08 -18.57
N ASP A 60 -9.93 -7.90 -19.84
CA ASP A 60 -10.84 -8.02 -20.98
C ASP A 60 -11.40 -9.45 -21.13
N ALA A 61 -10.60 -10.48 -20.80
CA ALA A 61 -11.07 -11.86 -20.80
C ALA A 61 -12.02 -12.18 -19.65
N MET A 62 -11.89 -11.52 -18.51
CA MET A 62 -12.83 -11.63 -17.38
C MET A 62 -14.13 -10.88 -17.62
N HIS A 63 -14.10 -9.83 -18.45
CA HIS A 63 -15.25 -9.01 -18.80
C HIS A 63 -15.37 -8.90 -20.33
N PRO A 64 -15.86 -9.97 -21.00
CA PRO A 64 -15.94 -9.99 -22.44
C PRO A 64 -16.80 -8.82 -22.99
N PRO A 65 -16.45 -8.27 -24.16
CA PRO A 65 -17.20 -7.16 -24.76
C PRO A 65 -18.68 -7.50 -24.91
N GLY A 66 -19.55 -6.68 -24.31
CA GLY A 66 -21.01 -6.86 -24.33
C GLY A 66 -21.59 -7.52 -23.07
N GLU A 67 -20.76 -7.87 -22.09
CA GLU A 67 -21.23 -8.20 -20.75
C GLU A 67 -21.83 -6.94 -20.09
N ARG A 68 -23.03 -7.07 -19.52
CA ARG A 68 -23.73 -5.94 -18.89
C ARG A 68 -22.95 -5.54 -17.64
N GLU A 69 -22.60 -4.26 -17.54
CA GLU A 69 -22.10 -3.70 -16.28
C GLU A 69 -23.14 -3.92 -15.18
N PRO A 70 -22.74 -4.52 -14.04
CA PRO A 70 -23.67 -4.75 -12.94
C PRO A 70 -24.23 -3.42 -12.46
N ASP A 71 -25.52 -3.42 -12.14
CA ASP A 71 -26.14 -2.22 -11.58
C ASP A 71 -25.66 -1.98 -10.14
N TRP A 72 -26.05 -0.84 -9.57
CA TRP A 72 -25.58 -0.43 -8.25
C TRP A 72 -25.92 -1.45 -7.15
N GLU A 73 -27.07 -2.09 -7.21
CA GLU A 73 -27.48 -3.08 -6.22
C GLU A 73 -26.70 -4.39 -6.38
N GLU A 74 -26.34 -4.75 -7.62
CA GLU A 74 -25.45 -5.89 -7.91
C GLU A 74 -24.02 -5.62 -7.44
N ILE A 75 -23.48 -4.40 -7.66
CA ILE A 75 -22.17 -3.98 -7.15
C ILE A 75 -22.12 -4.06 -5.63
N LYS A 76 -23.18 -3.64 -4.93
CA LYS A 76 -23.24 -3.75 -3.47
C LYS A 76 -23.10 -5.20 -2.99
N LYS A 77 -23.76 -6.15 -3.66
CA LYS A 77 -23.65 -7.58 -3.33
C LYS A 77 -22.22 -8.10 -3.54
N ILE A 78 -21.62 -7.80 -4.69
CA ILE A 78 -20.25 -8.21 -5.01
C ILE A 78 -19.25 -7.68 -3.98
N LEU A 79 -19.40 -6.42 -3.55
CA LEU A 79 -18.50 -5.81 -2.57
C LEU A 79 -18.64 -6.43 -1.17
N VAL A 80 -19.86 -6.77 -0.75
CA VAL A 80 -20.11 -7.55 0.47
C VAL A 80 -19.39 -8.90 0.37
N GLU A 81 -19.59 -9.63 -0.72
CA GLU A 81 -19.06 -10.99 -0.88
C GLU A 81 -17.53 -11.05 -0.98
N THR A 82 -16.90 -10.06 -1.63
CA THR A 82 -15.47 -10.13 -1.97
C THR A 82 -14.57 -9.33 -1.05
N ARG A 83 -15.03 -8.18 -0.55
CA ARG A 83 -14.19 -7.20 0.17
C ARG A 83 -14.58 -7.05 1.63
N TYR A 84 -15.84 -7.31 1.95
CA TYR A 84 -16.40 -7.13 3.29
C TYR A 84 -17.21 -8.37 3.71
N PRO A 85 -16.59 -9.57 3.75
CA PRO A 85 -17.32 -10.83 3.92
C PRO A 85 -18.07 -10.95 5.26
N ASN A 86 -17.73 -10.10 6.23
CA ASN A 86 -18.37 -10.07 7.56
C ASN A 86 -19.52 -9.04 7.66
N LEU A 87 -19.87 -8.36 6.56
CA LEU A 87 -20.97 -7.40 6.50
C LEU A 87 -22.14 -8.02 5.74
N GLU A 88 -23.34 -8.03 6.33
CA GLU A 88 -24.52 -8.56 5.63
C GLU A 88 -25.01 -7.63 4.51
N ARG A 89 -24.87 -6.31 4.71
CA ARG A 89 -25.29 -5.25 3.77
C ARG A 89 -24.37 -4.04 3.84
N LEU A 90 -24.06 -3.48 2.67
CA LEU A 90 -23.20 -2.30 2.54
C LEU A 90 -23.82 -1.01 3.09
N ASP A 91 -25.15 -0.92 3.15
CA ASP A 91 -25.87 0.25 3.66
C ASP A 91 -25.62 0.51 5.16
N SER A 92 -25.02 -0.46 5.87
CA SER A 92 -24.57 -0.28 7.25
C SER A 92 -23.28 0.55 7.38
N LEU A 93 -22.47 0.61 6.32
CA LEU A 93 -21.27 1.45 6.26
C LEU A 93 -21.54 2.84 5.68
N TYR A 94 -22.54 2.93 4.80
CA TYR A 94 -22.97 4.17 4.16
C TYR A 94 -24.49 4.28 4.30
N PRO A 95 -24.98 4.75 5.47
CA PRO A 95 -26.39 5.05 5.60
C PRO A 95 -26.80 6.08 4.54
N PRO A 96 -28.02 6.00 4.00
CA PRO A 96 -28.51 6.99 3.05
C PRO A 96 -28.38 8.38 3.67
N PHE A 97 -27.90 9.34 2.88
CA PHE A 97 -27.82 10.73 3.29
C PHE A 97 -29.21 11.21 3.72
N ASP A 98 -29.38 11.52 5.01
CA ASP A 98 -30.59 12.14 5.53
C ASP A 98 -30.41 13.67 5.50
N PRO A 99 -31.14 14.40 4.63
CA PRO A 99 -31.05 15.85 4.58
C PRO A 99 -31.57 16.55 5.84
N GLN A 100 -32.25 15.84 6.74
CA GLN A 100 -32.89 16.40 7.93
C GLN A 100 -32.03 16.33 9.21
N GLU A 101 -30.86 15.68 9.17
CA GLU A 101 -29.94 15.57 10.32
C GLU A 101 -28.91 16.73 10.42
N GLN A 102 -29.20 17.93 9.88
CA GLN A 102 -28.38 19.14 10.06
C GLN A 102 -28.96 20.13 11.07
#